data_AF-A0A8T3W1S5-F1
#
_entry.id   AF-A0A8T3W1S5-F1
#
_cell.length_a   1.000
_cell.length_b   1.000
_cell.length_c   1.000
_cell.angle_alpha   90.00
_cell.angle_beta   90.00
_cell.angle_gamma   90.00
#
_symmetry.space_group_name_H-M   'P 1'
#
loop_
_entity.id
_entity.type
_entity.pdbx_description
1 polymer ?
#
loop_
_entity_poly.entity_id
_entity_poly.type
_entity_poly.pdbx_seq_one_letter_code
_entity_poly.pdbx_strand_id
1 'polypeptide(L)'
;MCYNKLCKRKEEKKIGVESEIKNLKCPDCKGMLEPIGKKLVYECSNCDINSKTSPNNFSKHIQIDLFDPMGLDMILISPRHLFRMPYSLHEKTALASVVIDVGDLPDFQPRDADPLKIKIRNFLPNSRDGEANDLVVYSLDWYKENHPQELEVEKKIGDFKPVKIENISISIFPPSVQQILKGVTDGRKRALFILINLFRSIGMEKQQLEKEIFDWNKKNSTPLEEGYIKAQILWSYRNKIVPPPNFDKDYYKGIGVIPTDEELRYKNPVNYVVKKSLKPKSRKKNVP
;
A
#
# COMPACT_ATOMS: atom_id res chain seq x y z
N MET A 1 15.61 -14.48 -31.89
CA MET A 1 16.35 -15.74 -32.05
C MET A 1 15.84 -16.45 -33.29
N CYS A 2 16.74 -16.83 -34.18
CA CYS A 2 16.44 -17.48 -35.44
C CYS A 2 17.20 -18.82 -35.53
N TYR A 3 16.66 -19.76 -36.29
CA TYR A 3 17.20 -21.11 -36.41
C TYR A 3 17.27 -21.52 -37.87
N ASN A 4 18.37 -22.16 -38.24
CA ASN A 4 18.54 -22.75 -39.56
C ASN A 4 18.24 -24.24 -39.53
N LYS A 5 17.29 -24.71 -40.34
CA LYS A 5 16.96 -26.13 -40.45
C LYS A 5 18.07 -26.97 -41.10
N LEU A 6 18.88 -26.39 -41.98
CA LEU A 6 19.93 -27.10 -42.73
C LEU A 6 21.19 -27.35 -41.89
N CYS A 7 21.70 -26.34 -41.18
CA CYS A 7 22.91 -26.46 -40.36
C CYS A 7 22.63 -26.53 -38.84
N LYS A 8 21.36 -26.55 -38.44
CA LYS A 8 20.89 -26.58 -37.03
C LYS A 8 21.44 -25.44 -36.14
N ARG A 9 21.96 -24.36 -36.72
CA ARG A 9 22.53 -23.21 -36.00
C ARG A 9 21.42 -22.31 -35.44
N LYS A 10 21.63 -21.81 -34.21
CA LYS A 10 20.80 -20.78 -33.57
C LYS A 10 21.55 -19.46 -33.53
N GLU A 11 20.87 -18.35 -33.82
CA GLU A 11 21.47 -17.01 -33.84
C GLU A 11 20.52 -15.94 -33.29
N GLU A 12 21.05 -14.94 -32.60
CA GLU A 12 20.31 -13.74 -32.19
C GLU A 12 20.57 -12.60 -33.19
N LYS A 13 19.51 -12.04 -33.78
CA LYS A 13 19.59 -10.86 -34.66
C LYS A 13 18.73 -9.73 -34.10
N LYS A 14 19.30 -8.52 -34.05
CA LYS A 14 18.58 -7.28 -33.73
C LYS A 14 17.78 -6.83 -34.97
N ILE A 15 16.52 -6.46 -34.78
CA ILE A 15 15.63 -5.95 -35.84
C ILE A 15 14.87 -4.77 -35.25
N GLY A 16 14.73 -3.67 -35.99
CA GLY A 16 13.93 -2.51 -35.58
C GLY A 16 12.46 -2.88 -35.41
N VAL A 17 11.76 -2.24 -34.47
CA VAL A 17 10.37 -2.58 -34.11
C VAL A 17 9.40 -2.45 -35.30
N GLU A 18 9.68 -1.52 -36.21
CA GLU A 18 8.86 -1.24 -37.41
C GLU A 18 9.41 -1.88 -38.70
N SER A 19 10.53 -2.62 -38.62
CA SER A 19 11.18 -3.19 -39.80
C SER A 19 10.61 -4.57 -40.13
N GLU A 20 10.12 -4.77 -41.37
CA GLU A 20 9.68 -6.09 -41.84
C GLU A 20 10.85 -7.09 -41.86
N ILE A 21 10.64 -8.28 -41.29
CA ILE A 21 11.64 -9.36 -41.28
C ILE A 21 11.75 -9.96 -42.69
N LYS A 22 12.57 -9.36 -43.56
CA LYS A 22 12.82 -9.90 -44.91
C LYS A 22 14.15 -10.68 -44.95
N ASN A 23 14.05 -11.94 -45.37
CA ASN A 23 15.14 -12.77 -45.91
C ASN A 23 16.42 -12.90 -45.05
N LEU A 24 16.28 -13.34 -43.80
CA LEU A 24 17.44 -13.68 -42.97
C LEU A 24 18.12 -14.97 -43.48
N LYS A 25 19.34 -14.85 -44.01
CA LYS A 25 20.17 -16.00 -44.41
C LYS A 25 21.23 -16.31 -43.34
N CYS A 26 21.56 -17.59 -43.22
CA CYS A 26 22.63 -18.06 -42.36
C CYS A 26 24.01 -17.76 -42.98
N PRO A 27 24.98 -17.27 -42.19
CA PRO A 27 26.32 -16.94 -42.69
C PRO A 27 27.05 -18.12 -43.32
N ASP A 28 26.89 -19.33 -42.76
CA ASP A 28 27.72 -20.48 -43.15
C ASP A 28 27.15 -21.23 -44.35
N CYS A 29 25.87 -21.63 -44.27
CA CYS A 29 25.26 -22.48 -45.30
C CYS A 29 24.28 -21.74 -46.21
N LYS A 30 24.12 -20.41 -46.04
CA LYS A 30 23.21 -19.54 -46.81
C LYS A 30 21.73 -19.93 -46.78
N GLY A 31 21.37 -20.97 -46.03
CA GLY A 31 19.99 -21.41 -45.79
C GLY A 31 19.16 -20.35 -45.08
N MET A 32 17.84 -20.40 -45.27
CA MET A 32 16.90 -19.47 -44.63
C MET A 32 16.84 -19.71 -43.11
N LEU A 33 16.88 -18.62 -42.35
CA LEU A 33 16.71 -18.60 -40.90
C LEU A 33 15.24 -18.37 -40.56
N GLU A 34 14.64 -19.30 -39.83
CA GLU A 34 13.27 -19.15 -39.32
C GLU A 34 13.28 -18.53 -37.92
N PRO A 35 12.45 -17.52 -37.63
CA PRO A 35 12.35 -16.92 -36.31
C PRO A 35 11.66 -17.88 -35.33
N ILE A 36 12.36 -18.28 -34.25
CA ILE A 36 11.81 -19.18 -33.22
C ILE A 36 11.36 -18.40 -31.97
N GLY A 37 11.90 -17.21 -31.73
CA GLY A 37 11.52 -16.40 -30.57
C GLY A 37 11.88 -14.93 -30.73
N LYS A 38 11.02 -14.06 -30.20
CA LYS A 38 11.21 -12.60 -30.20
C LYS A 38 11.36 -12.12 -28.75
N LYS A 39 12.33 -11.24 -28.50
CA LYS A 39 12.49 -10.55 -27.21
C LYS A 39 12.66 -9.07 -27.51
N LEU A 40 11.83 -8.24 -26.89
CA LEU A 40 11.95 -6.78 -26.98
C LEU A 40 13.15 -6.32 -26.15
N VAL A 41 13.98 -5.47 -26.75
CA VAL A 41 15.12 -4.82 -26.10
C VAL A 41 14.98 -3.33 -26.32
N TYR A 42 15.09 -2.56 -25.24
CA TYR A 42 15.11 -1.10 -25.27
C TYR A 42 16.55 -0.63 -25.11
N GLU A 43 16.97 0.37 -25.87
CA GLU A 43 18.35 0.86 -25.95
C GLU A 43 18.33 2.39 -25.88
N CYS A 44 19.17 2.98 -25.01
CA CYS A 44 19.35 4.42 -24.95
C CYS A 44 20.46 4.83 -25.94
N SER A 45 20.10 5.58 -26.99
CA SER A 45 21.04 6.05 -28.02
C SER A 45 22.17 6.93 -27.49
N ASN A 46 21.98 7.55 -26.32
CA ASN A 46 22.93 8.49 -25.72
C ASN A 46 23.80 7.86 -24.62
N CYS A 47 23.37 6.73 -24.05
CA CYS A 47 23.95 6.15 -22.84
C CYS A 47 24.74 4.87 -23.09
N ASP A 48 24.55 4.23 -24.25
CA ASP A 48 25.03 2.87 -24.57
C ASP A 48 24.59 1.80 -23.54
N ILE A 49 23.41 2.00 -22.95
CA ILE A 49 22.79 1.07 -21.98
C ILE A 49 21.55 0.46 -22.63
N ASN A 50 21.33 -0.84 -22.43
CA ASN A 50 20.16 -1.54 -22.94
C ASN A 50 19.48 -2.41 -21.87
N SER A 51 18.22 -2.79 -22.12
CA SER A 51 17.41 -3.58 -21.19
C SER A 51 17.87 -5.03 -21.03
N LYS A 52 18.83 -5.50 -21.85
CA LYS A 52 19.47 -6.83 -21.70
C LYS A 52 20.59 -6.78 -20.65
N THR A 53 21.40 -5.72 -20.64
CA THR A 53 22.53 -5.56 -19.70
C THR A 53 22.14 -4.89 -18.39
N SER A 54 21.15 -3.98 -18.41
CA SER A 54 20.73 -3.22 -17.22
C SER A 54 19.21 -3.20 -17.07
N PRO A 55 18.56 -4.35 -16.81
CA PRO A 55 17.10 -4.47 -16.81
C PRO A 55 16.40 -3.56 -15.78
N ASN A 56 17.07 -3.26 -14.65
CA ASN A 56 16.53 -2.39 -13.61
C ASN A 56 16.33 -0.93 -14.05
N ASN A 57 17.07 -0.47 -15.07
CA ASN A 57 16.91 0.89 -15.60
C ASN A 57 15.71 1.02 -16.55
N PHE A 58 15.11 -0.11 -16.96
CA PHE A 58 14.01 -0.17 -17.92
C PHE A 58 12.77 -0.88 -17.35
N SER A 59 12.78 -1.26 -16.06
CA SER A 59 11.62 -1.83 -15.37
C SER A 59 10.80 -0.73 -14.69
N LYS A 60 9.46 -0.81 -14.80
CA LYS A 60 8.59 -0.10 -13.85
C LYS A 60 8.82 -0.76 -12.50
N HIS A 61 9.44 -0.05 -11.56
CA HIS A 61 9.47 -0.47 -10.17
C HIS A 61 8.03 -0.51 -9.65
N ILE A 62 7.42 -1.69 -9.65
CA ILE A 62 6.24 -1.96 -8.83
C ILE A 62 6.79 -2.21 -7.43
N GLN A 63 7.10 -1.13 -6.71
CA GLN A 63 7.27 -1.22 -5.27
C GLN A 63 5.88 -1.52 -4.70
N ILE A 64 5.70 -2.72 -4.19
CA ILE A 64 4.56 -3.01 -3.32
C ILE A 64 4.81 -2.19 -2.06
N ASP A 65 4.10 -1.09 -1.95
CA ASP A 65 4.26 -0.13 -0.88
C ASP A 65 3.65 -0.72 0.40
N LEU A 66 4.52 -1.27 1.26
CA LEU A 66 4.15 -1.79 2.59
C LEU A 66 3.55 -0.70 3.50
N PHE A 67 3.61 0.57 3.09
CA PHE A 67 3.09 1.74 3.80
C PHE A 67 1.72 2.22 3.27
N ASP A 68 1.23 1.68 2.17
CA ASP A 68 -0.13 1.90 1.65
C ASP A 68 -1.23 1.57 2.69
N PRO A 69 -1.11 0.49 3.52
CA PRO A 69 -2.04 0.22 4.62
C PRO A 69 -1.97 1.26 5.75
N MET A 70 -0.93 2.10 5.79
CA MET A 70 -0.71 3.14 6.80
C MET A 70 -1.15 4.53 6.31
N GLY A 71 -1.63 4.65 5.06
CA GLY A 71 -2.11 5.92 4.48
C GLY A 71 -1.02 6.99 4.33
N LEU A 72 0.25 6.58 4.36
CA LEU A 72 1.41 7.45 4.19
C LEU A 72 2.00 7.19 2.82
N ASP A 73 1.77 8.12 1.89
CA ASP A 73 2.40 8.08 0.58
C ASP A 73 3.87 8.54 0.72
N MET A 74 4.75 7.58 1.01
CA MET A 74 6.20 7.80 1.07
C MET A 74 6.79 8.10 -0.31
N ILE A 75 6.05 7.83 -1.39
CA ILE A 75 6.46 8.22 -2.75
C ILE A 75 6.50 9.74 -2.82
N LEU A 76 5.51 10.47 -2.28
CA LEU A 76 5.50 11.95 -2.22
C LEU A 76 6.72 12.56 -1.51
N ILE A 77 7.28 11.88 -0.50
CA ILE A 77 8.40 12.39 0.33
C ILE A 77 9.76 11.92 -0.21
N SER A 78 9.78 10.96 -1.12
CA SER A 78 11.02 10.44 -1.66
C SER A 78 11.72 11.50 -2.56
N PRO A 79 13.05 11.66 -2.48
CA PRO A 79 13.78 12.72 -3.21
C PRO A 79 13.61 12.71 -4.74
N ARG A 80 13.04 11.64 -5.30
CA ARG A 80 12.84 11.44 -6.74
C ARG A 80 11.42 11.82 -7.22
N HIS A 81 10.52 12.20 -6.31
CA HIS A 81 9.09 12.36 -6.61
C HIS A 81 8.49 13.68 -6.11
N LEU A 82 9.29 14.58 -5.52
CA LEU A 82 8.92 15.98 -5.48
C LEU A 82 8.81 16.48 -6.92
N PHE A 83 7.60 16.86 -7.35
CA PHE A 83 7.40 17.55 -8.62
C PHE A 83 8.31 18.76 -8.64
N ARG A 84 9.39 18.67 -9.43
CA ARG A 84 10.31 19.77 -9.60
C ARG A 84 9.60 20.81 -10.44
N MET A 85 9.29 21.93 -9.80
CA MET A 85 8.76 23.09 -10.50
C MET A 85 9.74 23.52 -11.61
N PRO A 86 9.25 24.04 -12.74
CA PRO A 86 10.09 24.68 -13.72
C PRO A 86 11.04 25.68 -13.03
N TYR A 87 12.30 25.64 -13.45
CA TYR A 87 13.42 26.44 -12.95
C TYR A 87 13.88 26.14 -11.52
N SER A 88 13.41 25.05 -10.90
CA SER A 88 14.01 24.55 -9.65
C SER A 88 15.42 23.98 -9.88
N LEU A 89 16.30 24.15 -8.90
CA LEU A 89 17.68 23.64 -8.97
C LEU A 89 17.76 22.21 -8.44
N HIS A 90 18.51 21.37 -9.16
CA HIS A 90 18.85 20.05 -8.70
C HIS A 90 19.94 20.12 -7.62
N GLU A 91 19.69 19.56 -6.44
CA GLU A 91 20.59 19.63 -5.27
C GLU A 91 22.04 19.20 -5.56
N LYS A 92 22.23 18.07 -6.26
CA LYS A 92 23.57 17.51 -6.55
C LYS A 92 24.30 18.15 -7.72
N THR A 93 23.59 18.50 -8.80
CA THR A 93 24.23 18.97 -10.05
C THR A 93 24.16 20.47 -10.21
N ALA A 94 23.36 21.17 -9.38
CA ALA A 94 23.05 22.59 -9.48
C ALA A 94 22.46 23.02 -10.85
N LEU A 95 22.01 22.06 -11.67
CA LEU A 95 21.33 22.33 -12.94
C LEU A 95 19.85 22.64 -12.69
N ALA A 96 19.27 23.46 -13.55
CA ALA A 96 17.87 23.86 -13.46
C ALA A 96 16.92 22.89 -14.20
N SER A 97 15.70 22.73 -13.69
CA SER A 97 14.60 22.08 -14.43
C SER A 97 14.06 23.02 -15.51
N VAL A 98 14.60 22.94 -16.73
CA VAL A 98 14.29 23.92 -17.79
C VAL A 98 13.03 23.59 -18.58
N VAL A 99 12.37 24.63 -19.08
CA VAL A 99 11.24 24.52 -20.03
C VAL A 99 11.80 24.51 -21.44
N ILE A 100 11.45 23.48 -22.22
CA ILE A 100 11.89 23.29 -23.60
C ILE A 100 10.68 23.05 -24.51
N ASP A 101 10.80 23.51 -25.76
CA ASP A 101 9.82 23.17 -26.79
C ASP A 101 10.06 21.75 -27.31
N VAL A 102 9.00 21.10 -27.76
CA VAL A 102 9.05 19.70 -28.22
C VAL A 102 10.05 19.53 -29.38
N GLY A 103 10.20 20.54 -30.24
CA GLY A 103 11.16 20.52 -31.35
C GLY A 103 12.62 20.55 -30.92
N ASP A 104 12.93 21.13 -29.76
CA ASP A 104 14.31 21.26 -29.23
C ASP A 104 14.74 20.02 -28.43
N LEU A 105 13.82 19.09 -28.16
CA LEU A 105 14.07 17.90 -27.34
C LEU A 105 15.20 16.99 -27.86
N PRO A 106 15.34 16.72 -29.18
CA PRO A 106 16.39 15.83 -29.69
C PRO A 106 17.81 16.36 -29.45
N ASP A 107 17.98 17.69 -29.44
CA ASP A 107 19.28 18.35 -29.34
C ASP A 107 19.65 18.74 -27.91
N PHE A 108 18.74 18.54 -26.95
CA PHE A 108 18.91 18.95 -25.57
C PHE A 108 20.12 18.26 -24.89
N GLN A 109 21.03 19.06 -24.36
CA GLN A 109 22.16 18.60 -23.55
C GLN A 109 22.03 19.08 -22.11
N PRO A 110 22.56 18.32 -21.12
CA PRO A 110 22.53 18.75 -19.71
C PRO A 110 23.16 20.12 -19.44
N ARG A 111 24.09 20.57 -20.29
CA ARG A 111 24.72 21.89 -20.19
C ARG A 111 23.77 23.04 -20.50
N ASP A 112 22.71 22.78 -21.26
CA ASP A 112 21.68 23.78 -21.59
C ASP A 112 20.79 24.09 -20.37
N ALA A 113 20.86 23.24 -19.34
CA ALA A 113 20.22 23.43 -18.03
C ALA A 113 21.09 24.21 -17.02
N ASP A 114 22.14 24.90 -17.47
CA ASP A 114 22.94 25.80 -16.64
C ASP A 114 22.08 27.00 -16.17
N PRO A 115 21.89 27.19 -14.85
CA PRO A 115 20.99 28.21 -14.33
C PRO A 115 21.38 29.65 -14.69
N LEU A 116 22.63 29.88 -15.11
CA LEU A 116 23.11 31.21 -15.51
C LEU A 116 22.86 31.52 -16.99
N LYS A 117 22.49 30.52 -17.80
CA LYS A 117 22.35 30.65 -19.27
C LYS A 117 20.93 30.36 -19.76
N ILE A 118 20.04 29.90 -18.88
CA ILE A 118 18.70 29.49 -19.27
C ILE A 118 17.88 30.66 -19.83
N LYS A 119 17.13 30.37 -20.89
CA LYS A 119 16.07 31.26 -21.39
C LYS A 119 14.75 30.92 -20.68
N ILE A 120 14.12 31.93 -20.07
CA ILE A 120 12.80 31.78 -19.48
C ILE A 120 11.75 31.67 -20.59
N ARG A 121 10.96 30.61 -20.57
CA ARG A 121 9.87 30.32 -21.50
C ARG A 121 8.58 30.24 -20.70
N ASN A 122 7.47 30.57 -21.36
CA ASN A 122 6.17 30.35 -20.76
C ASN A 122 5.86 28.85 -20.74
N PHE A 123 5.57 28.31 -19.56
CA PHE A 123 5.13 26.93 -19.37
C PHE A 123 3.69 26.82 -18.91
N LEU A 124 3.03 27.95 -18.65
CA LEU A 124 1.63 28.00 -18.29
C LEU A 124 0.79 28.18 -19.56
N PRO A 125 -0.28 27.40 -19.74
CA PRO A 125 -1.22 27.65 -20.81
C PRO A 125 -1.88 29.02 -20.63
N ASN A 126 -2.30 29.64 -21.73
CA ASN A 126 -3.12 30.84 -21.66
C ASN A 126 -4.49 30.46 -21.10
N SER A 127 -4.84 31.00 -19.93
CA SER A 127 -6.14 30.74 -19.33
C SER A 127 -7.21 31.73 -19.80
N ARG A 128 -8.47 31.32 -19.78
CA ARG A 128 -9.63 32.18 -20.01
C ARG A 128 -10.37 32.42 -18.70
N ASP A 129 -10.97 33.60 -18.55
CA ASP A 129 -11.82 33.89 -17.39
C ASP A 129 -12.98 32.89 -17.32
N GLY A 130 -13.13 32.23 -16.18
CA GLY A 130 -14.15 31.18 -15.96
C GLY A 130 -13.69 29.74 -16.24
N GLU A 131 -12.55 29.54 -16.91
CA GLU A 131 -12.06 28.20 -17.30
C GLU A 131 -11.87 27.27 -16.09
N ALA A 132 -11.42 27.78 -14.95
CA ALA A 132 -11.27 26.98 -13.74
C ALA A 132 -12.62 26.42 -13.23
N ASN A 133 -13.69 27.21 -13.34
CA ASN A 133 -15.03 26.76 -12.95
C ASN A 133 -15.52 25.66 -13.91
N ASP A 134 -15.32 25.89 -15.22
CA ASP A 134 -15.69 24.91 -16.25
C ASP A 134 -14.95 23.59 -16.06
N LEU A 135 -13.64 23.64 -15.80
CA LEU A 135 -12.83 22.44 -15.50
C LEU A 135 -13.36 21.68 -14.28
N VAL A 136 -13.80 22.38 -13.23
CA VAL A 136 -14.41 21.73 -12.05
C VAL A 136 -15.73 21.08 -12.44
N VAL A 137 -16.60 21.78 -13.16
CA VAL A 137 -17.89 21.23 -13.62
C VAL A 137 -17.66 19.97 -14.48
N TYR A 138 -16.78 20.05 -15.46
CA TYR A 138 -16.41 18.91 -16.31
C TYR A 138 -15.82 17.76 -15.50
N SER A 139 -15.00 18.05 -14.49
CA SER A 139 -14.44 17.00 -13.64
C SER A 139 -15.52 16.27 -12.82
N LEU A 140 -16.53 17.00 -12.34
CA LEU A 140 -17.65 16.43 -11.59
C LEU A 140 -18.56 15.60 -12.48
N ASP A 141 -18.84 16.07 -13.69
CA ASP A 141 -19.67 15.34 -14.64
C ASP A 141 -18.96 14.10 -15.17
N TRP A 142 -17.66 14.21 -15.53
CA TRP A 142 -16.83 13.05 -15.86
C TRP A 142 -16.80 12.04 -14.70
N TYR A 143 -16.67 12.51 -13.45
CA TYR A 143 -16.70 11.64 -12.28
C TYR A 143 -18.04 10.90 -12.18
N LYS A 144 -19.18 11.58 -12.31
CA LYS A 144 -20.51 10.93 -12.29
C LYS A 144 -20.71 9.92 -13.42
N GLU A 145 -20.19 10.21 -14.62
CA GLU A 145 -20.35 9.34 -15.80
C GLU A 145 -19.44 8.11 -15.75
N ASN A 146 -18.20 8.27 -15.26
CA ASN A 146 -17.18 7.22 -15.22
C ASN A 146 -17.14 6.46 -13.90
N HIS A 147 -17.76 7.04 -12.88
CA HIS A 147 -18.15 6.39 -11.64
C HIS A 147 -19.68 6.43 -11.61
N PRO A 148 -20.36 5.85 -12.63
CA PRO A 148 -21.82 5.77 -12.61
C PRO A 148 -22.11 5.12 -11.28
N GLN A 149 -22.85 5.86 -10.42
CA GLN A 149 -22.99 5.59 -8.99
C GLN A 149 -22.48 4.18 -8.75
N GLU A 150 -21.33 4.03 -8.10
CA GLU A 150 -21.24 2.88 -7.24
C GLU A 150 -22.53 3.01 -6.43
N LEU A 151 -23.60 2.35 -6.90
CA LEU A 151 -24.52 1.64 -6.07
C LEU A 151 -23.51 1.06 -5.15
N GLU A 152 -23.46 1.66 -3.97
CA GLU A 152 -22.99 1.02 -2.81
C GLU A 152 -23.79 -0.30 -2.80
N VAL A 153 -23.33 -1.28 -3.58
CA VAL A 153 -22.78 -2.47 -3.02
C VAL A 153 -21.69 -1.97 -2.05
N GLU A 154 -22.10 -1.30 -0.96
CA GLU A 154 -22.13 -1.93 0.33
C GLU A 154 -22.21 -3.42 0.02
N LYS A 155 -21.03 -4.03 -0.21
CA LYS A 155 -20.76 -5.30 0.42
C LYS A 155 -21.34 -5.05 1.77
N LYS A 156 -22.52 -5.64 2.05
CA LYS A 156 -23.15 -5.59 3.34
C LYS A 156 -22.12 -6.20 4.29
N ILE A 157 -21.11 -5.43 4.65
CA ILE A 157 -20.35 -5.52 5.86
C ILE A 157 -21.42 -5.09 6.84
N GLY A 158 -22.39 -6.00 7.07
CA GLY A 158 -23.62 -5.69 7.78
C GLY A 158 -23.19 -5.00 9.04
N ASP A 159 -23.76 -3.82 9.31
CA ASP A 159 -23.34 -2.97 10.41
C ASP A 159 -23.12 -3.87 11.63
N PHE A 160 -21.86 -3.99 12.06
CA PHE A 160 -21.52 -4.92 13.11
C PHE A 160 -22.23 -4.43 14.37
N LYS A 161 -23.31 -5.12 14.74
CA LYS A 161 -24.07 -4.78 15.95
C LYS A 161 -23.29 -5.31 17.15
N PRO A 162 -23.01 -4.46 18.15
CA PRO A 162 -22.29 -4.91 19.33
C PRO A 162 -23.11 -5.98 20.05
N VAL A 163 -22.45 -7.06 20.44
CA VAL A 163 -23.08 -8.12 21.23
C VAL A 163 -22.97 -7.71 22.69
N LYS A 164 -24.06 -7.22 23.30
CA LYS A 164 -24.07 -6.92 24.74
C LYS A 164 -23.96 -8.22 25.53
N ILE A 165 -22.85 -8.41 26.21
CA ILE A 165 -22.63 -9.56 27.09
C ILE A 165 -22.78 -9.07 28.53
N GLU A 166 -23.79 -9.59 29.23
CA GLU A 166 -23.99 -9.31 30.65
C GLU A 166 -22.88 -10.01 31.46
N ASN A 167 -22.26 -9.29 32.41
CA ASN A 167 -21.15 -9.75 33.26
C ASN A 167 -19.85 -10.08 32.51
N ILE A 168 -19.16 -9.04 32.02
CA ILE A 168 -17.83 -9.14 31.43
C ILE A 168 -16.80 -9.45 32.53
N SER A 169 -16.40 -10.72 32.64
CA SER A 169 -15.23 -11.14 33.42
C SER A 169 -14.03 -11.35 32.50
N ILE A 170 -12.85 -10.91 32.93
CA ILE A 170 -11.57 -11.09 32.23
C ILE A 170 -11.34 -12.58 31.85
N SER A 171 -11.87 -13.51 32.65
CA SER A 171 -11.77 -14.95 32.42
C SER A 171 -12.41 -15.44 31.10
N ILE A 172 -13.32 -14.66 30.51
CA ILE A 172 -14.01 -15.01 29.26
C ILE A 172 -13.18 -14.57 28.05
N PHE A 173 -12.21 -13.68 28.23
CA PHE A 173 -11.36 -13.21 27.15
C PHE A 173 -10.40 -14.27 26.63
N PRO A 174 -10.02 -14.21 25.35
CA PRO A 174 -9.02 -15.10 24.78
C PRO A 174 -7.68 -15.02 25.54
N PRO A 175 -6.94 -16.13 25.71
CA PRO A 175 -5.60 -16.13 26.32
C PRO A 175 -4.65 -15.04 25.81
N SER A 176 -4.65 -14.77 24.49
CA SER A 176 -3.86 -13.70 23.88
C SER A 176 -4.25 -12.32 24.38
N VAL A 177 -5.55 -12.04 24.50
CA VAL A 177 -6.06 -10.77 25.03
C VAL A 177 -5.79 -10.66 26.54
N GLN A 178 -5.90 -11.76 27.28
CA GLN A 178 -5.53 -11.78 28.70
C GLN A 178 -4.04 -11.46 28.89
N GLN A 179 -3.17 -11.94 27.99
CA GLN A 179 -1.75 -11.60 27.99
C GLN A 179 -1.55 -10.11 27.69
N ILE A 180 -2.25 -9.56 26.68
CA ILE A 180 -2.22 -8.12 26.39
C ILE A 180 -2.63 -7.31 27.62
N LEU A 181 -3.69 -7.71 28.34
CA LEU A 181 -4.20 -7.01 29.52
C LEU A 181 -3.24 -6.98 30.72
N LYS A 182 -2.23 -7.87 30.75
CA LYS A 182 -1.14 -7.82 31.74
C LYS A 182 -0.11 -6.74 31.45
N GLY A 183 -0.18 -6.11 30.28
CA GLY A 183 0.78 -5.12 29.80
C GLY A 183 1.63 -5.67 28.66
N VAL A 184 2.14 -4.78 27.82
CA VAL A 184 2.97 -5.12 26.66
C VAL A 184 4.25 -4.28 26.66
N THR A 185 5.36 -4.91 26.28
CA THR A 185 6.67 -4.25 26.16
C THR A 185 6.77 -3.44 24.86
N ASP A 186 6.41 -4.03 23.72
CA ASP A 186 6.46 -3.42 22.40
C ASP A 186 5.11 -3.56 21.63
N GLY A 187 4.81 -2.63 20.73
CA GLY A 187 3.58 -2.67 19.93
C GLY A 187 2.32 -2.19 20.65
N ARG A 188 2.47 -1.33 21.67
CA ARG A 188 1.36 -0.78 22.49
C ARG A 188 0.23 -0.14 21.67
N LYS A 189 0.54 0.52 20.55
CA LYS A 189 -0.48 1.10 19.65
C LYS A 189 -1.35 0.02 18.98
N ARG A 190 -0.75 -1.12 18.60
CA ARG A 190 -1.48 -2.29 18.06
C ARG A 190 -2.31 -2.97 19.14
N ALA A 191 -1.75 -3.14 20.34
CA ALA A 191 -2.48 -3.66 21.49
C ALA A 191 -3.70 -2.78 21.85
N LEU A 192 -3.53 -1.45 21.89
CA LEU A 192 -4.61 -0.49 22.10
C LEU A 192 -5.73 -0.67 21.06
N PHE A 193 -5.36 -0.79 19.78
CA PHE A 193 -6.32 -1.01 18.70
C PHE A 193 -7.12 -2.31 18.86
N ILE A 194 -6.46 -3.43 19.24
CA ILE A 194 -7.13 -4.71 19.51
C ILE A 194 -8.12 -4.56 20.67
N LEU A 195 -7.72 -3.93 21.78
CA LEU A 195 -8.55 -3.76 22.97
C LEU A 195 -9.77 -2.87 22.69
N ILE A 196 -9.58 -1.69 22.08
CA ILE A 196 -10.69 -0.77 21.76
C ILE A 196 -11.72 -1.46 20.86
N ASN A 197 -11.29 -2.14 19.80
CA ASN A 197 -12.21 -2.80 18.87
C ASN A 197 -12.93 -3.99 19.52
N LEU A 198 -12.23 -4.77 20.36
CA LEU A 198 -12.87 -5.85 21.12
C LEU A 198 -13.93 -5.30 22.07
N PHE A 199 -13.59 -4.30 22.90
CA PHE A 199 -14.49 -3.74 23.91
C PHE A 199 -15.72 -3.08 23.30
N ARG A 200 -15.55 -2.33 22.20
CA ARG A 200 -16.69 -1.78 21.45
C ARG A 200 -17.53 -2.90 20.84
N SER A 201 -16.91 -3.97 20.33
CA SER A 201 -17.64 -5.07 19.70
C SER A 201 -18.47 -5.90 20.68
N ILE A 202 -18.06 -5.99 21.94
CA ILE A 202 -18.82 -6.67 23.01
C ILE A 202 -19.78 -5.72 23.76
N GLY A 203 -19.96 -4.50 23.24
CA GLY A 203 -20.90 -3.52 23.81
C GLY A 203 -20.53 -3.01 25.20
N MET A 204 -19.24 -2.97 25.54
CA MET A 204 -18.78 -2.37 26.80
C MET A 204 -19.11 -0.88 26.84
N GLU A 205 -19.59 -0.38 27.99
CA GLU A 205 -19.92 1.03 28.17
C GLU A 205 -18.66 1.91 28.03
N LYS A 206 -18.81 3.09 27.43
CA LYS A 206 -17.70 4.03 27.18
C LYS A 206 -16.88 4.34 28.43
N GLN A 207 -17.54 4.64 29.55
CA GLN A 207 -16.84 4.97 30.80
C GLN A 207 -16.02 3.80 31.32
N GLN A 208 -16.57 2.58 31.26
CA GLN A 208 -15.87 1.37 31.65
C GLN A 208 -14.69 1.08 30.71
N LEU A 209 -14.90 1.20 29.40
CA LEU A 209 -13.86 1.01 28.39
C LEU A 209 -12.69 1.96 28.62
N GLU A 210 -12.96 3.26 28.80
CA GLU A 210 -11.92 4.25 29.09
C GLU A 210 -11.12 3.87 30.33
N LYS A 211 -11.80 3.52 31.42
CA LYS A 211 -11.16 3.09 32.67
C LYS A 211 -10.23 1.88 32.46
N GLU A 212 -10.73 0.82 31.83
CA GLU A 212 -9.95 -0.40 31.56
C GLU A 212 -8.72 -0.13 30.68
N ILE A 213 -8.84 0.75 29.67
CA ILE A 213 -7.74 1.13 28.79
C ILE A 213 -6.67 1.94 29.56
N PHE A 214 -7.08 2.89 30.41
CA PHE A 214 -6.13 3.65 31.22
C PHE A 214 -5.44 2.76 32.27
N ASP A 215 -6.17 1.85 32.90
CA ASP A 215 -5.61 0.90 33.86
C ASP A 215 -4.70 -0.14 33.21
N TRP A 216 -5.01 -0.56 31.97
CA TRP A 216 -4.09 -1.34 31.15
C TRP A 216 -2.82 -0.55 30.80
N ASN A 217 -2.95 0.73 30.43
CA ASN A 217 -1.81 1.53 30.01
C ASN A 217 -0.76 1.70 31.13
N LYS A 218 -1.19 1.75 32.39
CA LYS A 218 -0.31 1.78 33.58
C LYS A 218 0.52 0.52 33.76
N LYS A 219 0.09 -0.62 33.21
CA LYS A 219 0.78 -1.92 33.31
C LYS A 219 1.83 -2.11 32.21
N ASN A 220 1.84 -1.26 31.19
CA ASN A 220 2.83 -1.32 30.12
C ASN A 220 4.21 -0.89 30.62
N SER A 221 5.29 -1.45 30.04
CA SER A 221 6.67 -1.08 30.39
C SER A 221 6.95 0.41 30.18
N THR A 222 6.32 0.99 29.16
CA THR A 222 6.31 2.43 28.88
C THR A 222 4.88 2.82 28.55
N PRO A 223 4.20 3.64 29.37
CA PRO A 223 2.85 4.09 29.07
C PRO A 223 2.77 4.84 27.73
N LEU A 224 1.65 4.70 27.02
CA LEU A 224 1.31 5.60 25.92
C LEU A 224 0.86 6.95 26.48
N GLU A 225 1.17 8.01 25.74
CA GLU A 225 0.66 9.36 26.00
C GLU A 225 -0.86 9.38 26.11
N GLU A 226 -1.40 10.01 27.15
CA GLU A 226 -2.84 10.05 27.38
C GLU A 226 -3.60 10.71 26.23
N GLY A 227 -3.02 11.75 25.63
CA GLY A 227 -3.61 12.44 24.47
C GLY A 227 -3.81 11.50 23.28
N TYR A 228 -2.86 10.59 23.04
CA TYR A 228 -2.98 9.58 21.99
C TYR A 228 -4.13 8.61 22.28
N ILE A 229 -4.24 8.12 23.53
CA ILE A 229 -5.32 7.22 23.94
C ILE A 229 -6.69 7.89 23.75
N LYS A 230 -6.85 9.12 24.25
CA LYS A 230 -8.09 9.91 24.12
C LYS A 230 -8.47 10.10 22.65
N ALA A 231 -7.50 10.45 21.80
CA ALA A 231 -7.72 10.62 20.36
C ALA A 231 -8.17 9.31 19.69
N GLN A 232 -7.57 8.17 20.04
CA GLN A 232 -7.96 6.86 19.50
C GLN A 232 -9.36 6.42 19.92
N ILE A 233 -9.72 6.64 21.20
CA ILE A 233 -11.07 6.36 21.69
C ILE A 233 -12.10 7.25 20.96
N LEU A 234 -11.83 8.56 20.88
CA LEU A 234 -12.70 9.50 20.18
C LEU A 234 -12.89 9.14 18.70
N TRP A 235 -11.79 8.82 18.00
CA TRP A 235 -11.84 8.38 16.61
C TRP A 235 -12.67 7.11 16.47
N SER A 236 -12.49 6.13 17.36
CA SER A 236 -13.29 4.90 17.33
C SER A 236 -14.78 5.21 17.45
N TYR A 237 -15.21 6.00 18.44
CA TYR A 237 -16.62 6.33 18.65
C TYR A 237 -17.28 7.17 17.53
N ARG A 238 -16.49 7.96 16.79
CA ARG A 238 -16.97 8.69 15.60
C ARG A 238 -17.23 7.76 14.41
N ASN A 239 -16.62 6.58 14.39
CA ASN A 239 -16.70 5.63 13.28
C ASN A 239 -17.55 4.40 13.62
N LYS A 240 -17.97 3.68 12.57
CA LYS A 240 -18.66 2.39 12.69
C LYS A 240 -17.83 1.42 13.54
N ILE A 241 -18.51 0.50 14.22
CA ILE A 241 -17.82 -0.52 15.03
C ILE A 241 -17.13 -1.49 14.06
N VAL A 242 -15.84 -1.69 14.27
CA VAL A 242 -15.02 -2.63 13.50
C VAL A 242 -14.62 -3.78 14.43
N PRO A 243 -14.76 -5.05 14.01
CA PRO A 243 -14.30 -6.17 14.82
C PRO A 243 -12.76 -6.11 14.98
N PRO A 244 -12.22 -6.63 16.09
CA PRO A 244 -10.78 -6.72 16.28
C PRO A 244 -10.14 -7.61 15.20
N PRO A 245 -8.83 -7.42 14.91
CA PRO A 245 -8.09 -8.25 13.97
C PRO A 245 -8.26 -9.74 14.25
N ASN A 246 -8.34 -10.53 13.17
CA ASN A 246 -8.38 -11.99 13.27
C ASN A 246 -7.07 -12.55 13.86
N PHE A 247 -7.15 -13.69 14.56
CA PHE A 247 -5.99 -14.31 15.22
C PHE A 247 -4.90 -14.80 14.26
N ASP A 248 -5.26 -15.09 12.99
CA ASP A 248 -4.32 -15.53 11.95
C ASP A 248 -3.42 -14.40 11.43
N LYS A 249 -3.75 -13.14 11.73
CA LYS A 249 -3.01 -11.96 11.28
C LYS A 249 -1.84 -11.63 12.21
N ASP A 250 -0.86 -10.93 11.66
CA ASP A 250 0.38 -10.55 12.38
C ASP A 250 0.19 -9.51 13.51
N TYR A 251 -1.05 -9.08 13.77
CA TYR A 251 -1.36 -8.13 14.84
C TYR A 251 -0.96 -8.63 16.23
N TYR A 252 -1.08 -9.95 16.48
CA TYR A 252 -0.75 -10.56 17.77
C TYR A 252 0.72 -10.98 17.82
N LYS A 253 1.16 -11.76 16.82
CA LYS A 253 2.54 -12.26 16.74
C LYS A 253 3.55 -11.12 16.71
N GLY A 254 3.27 -10.07 15.95
CA GLY A 254 4.13 -8.91 15.84
C GLY A 254 4.27 -8.08 17.13
N ILE A 255 3.46 -8.31 18.17
CA ILE A 255 3.62 -7.71 19.51
C ILE A 255 4.11 -8.72 20.56
N GLY A 256 4.59 -9.90 20.11
CA GLY A 256 5.10 -10.96 20.99
C GLY A 256 4.00 -11.79 21.68
N VAL A 257 2.75 -11.69 21.23
CA VAL A 257 1.62 -12.46 21.76
C VAL A 257 1.25 -13.54 20.74
N ILE A 258 1.36 -14.81 21.13
CA ILE A 258 1.09 -15.93 20.23
C ILE A 258 -0.29 -16.50 20.58
N PRO A 259 -1.29 -16.40 19.68
CA PRO A 259 -2.58 -17.05 19.88
C PRO A 259 -2.41 -18.57 19.98
N THR A 260 -3.13 -19.16 20.92
CA THR A 260 -3.18 -20.61 21.14
C THR A 260 -3.93 -21.34 20.02
N ASP A 261 -3.71 -22.66 19.90
CA ASP A 261 -4.43 -23.49 18.94
C ASP A 261 -5.96 -23.48 19.16
N GLU A 262 -6.42 -23.23 20.38
CA GLU A 262 -7.86 -23.05 20.65
C GLU A 262 -8.37 -21.74 20.04
N GLU A 263 -7.62 -20.64 20.17
CA GLU A 263 -8.00 -19.31 19.65
C GLU A 263 -8.05 -19.30 18.13
N LEU A 264 -7.11 -19.97 17.46
CA LEU A 264 -7.06 -20.08 16.00
C LEU A 264 -8.25 -20.82 15.39
N ARG A 265 -9.02 -21.57 16.19
CA ARG A 265 -10.30 -22.17 15.74
C ARG A 265 -11.41 -21.12 15.57
N TYR A 266 -11.23 -19.93 16.14
CA TYR A 266 -12.16 -18.81 16.00
C TYR A 266 -11.58 -17.77 15.05
N LYS A 267 -12.47 -17.06 14.34
CA LYS A 267 -12.05 -16.02 13.40
C LYS A 267 -11.34 -14.87 14.11
N ASN A 268 -11.90 -14.37 15.20
CA ASN A 268 -11.41 -13.20 15.92
C ASN A 268 -11.76 -13.28 17.42
N PRO A 269 -11.22 -12.39 18.26
CA PRO A 269 -11.52 -12.33 19.69
C PRO A 269 -13.00 -12.26 20.05
N VAL A 270 -13.80 -11.54 19.27
CA VAL A 270 -15.24 -11.40 19.54
C VAL A 270 -15.94 -12.76 19.46
N ASN A 271 -15.66 -13.54 18.41
CA ASN A 271 -16.26 -14.85 18.22
C ASN A 271 -15.90 -15.82 19.36
N TYR A 272 -14.67 -15.73 19.87
CA TYR A 272 -14.23 -16.51 21.03
C TYR A 272 -15.05 -16.16 22.27
N VAL A 273 -15.15 -14.86 22.58
CA VAL A 273 -15.86 -14.36 23.77
C VAL A 273 -17.34 -14.72 23.71
N VAL A 274 -18.01 -14.48 22.58
CA VAL A 274 -19.43 -14.80 22.39
C VAL A 274 -19.66 -16.31 22.60
N LYS A 275 -18.86 -17.18 21.97
CA LYS A 275 -19.02 -18.63 22.12
C LYS A 275 -18.74 -19.13 23.54
N LYS A 276 -17.78 -18.53 24.26
CA LYS A 276 -17.50 -18.89 25.66
C LYS A 276 -18.57 -18.38 26.63
N SER A 277 -19.16 -17.21 26.36
CA SER A 277 -20.26 -16.67 27.16
C SER A 277 -21.54 -17.51 27.07
N LEU A 278 -21.79 -18.15 25.92
CA LEU A 278 -22.95 -19.00 25.67
C LEU A 278 -22.79 -20.45 26.16
N LYS A 279 -21.57 -20.88 26.55
CA LYS A 279 -21.38 -22.22 27.10
C LYS A 279 -21.92 -22.27 28.53
N PRO A 280 -22.88 -23.15 28.87
CA PRO A 280 -23.30 -23.33 30.24
C PRO A 280 -22.09 -23.77 31.07
N LYS A 281 -21.86 -23.13 32.22
CA LYS A 281 -20.84 -23.57 33.19
C LYS A 281 -21.12 -25.04 33.52
N SER A 282 -20.31 -25.96 32.97
CA SER A 282 -20.41 -27.37 33.36
C SER A 282 -20.19 -27.43 34.86
N ARG A 283 -21.16 -28.04 35.57
CA ARG A 283 -21.07 -28.29 37.02
C ARG A 283 -19.70 -28.89 37.30
N LYS A 284 -18.87 -28.19 38.11
CA LYS A 284 -17.68 -28.81 38.70
C LYS A 284 -18.16 -30.09 39.39
N LYS A 285 -17.71 -31.25 38.91
CA LYS A 285 -17.82 -32.48 39.69
C LYS A 285 -16.94 -32.25 40.91
N ASN A 286 -17.58 -31.98 42.06
CA ASN A 286 -16.94 -32.19 43.34
C ASN A 286 -16.61 -33.67 43.39
N VAL A 287 -15.34 -34.00 43.25
CA VAL A 287 -14.82 -35.33 43.56
C VAL A 287 -14.54 -35.28 45.07
N PRO A 288 -15.09 -36.22 45.87
CA PRO A 288 -14.88 -36.29 47.31
C PRO A 288 -13.44 -36.58 47.68
#